data_AF-A0A7Y3F8S4-F1
#
_entry.id   AF-A0A7Y3F8S4-F1
#
_cell.length_a   1.000
_cell.length_b   1.000
_cell.length_c   1.000
_cell.angle_alpha   90.00
_cell.angle_beta   90.00
_cell.angle_gamma   90.00
#
_symmetry.space_group_name_H-M   'P 1'
#
loop_
_entity.id
_entity.type
_entity.pdbx_description
1 polymer ?
#
loop_
_entity_poly.entity_id
_entity_poly.type
_entity_poly.pdbx_seq_one_letter_code
_entity_poly.pdbx_strand_id
1 'polypeptide(L)'
;DEHACQYCGFGAENLDHVMPRSRGGTHTWENVVAACRRCNLRKGDRTPVEAGMPLRSVPQAPRRHGWVLVNLGAPPHPSWQPYLAGAF
;
A
#
# COMPACT_ATOMS: atom_id res chain seq x y z
N ASP A 1 -2.79 -5.84 -4.28
CA ASP A 1 -4.09 -5.49 -3.68
C ASP A 1 -5.12 -5.03 -4.72
N GLU A 2 -4.82 -5.03 -6.03
CA GLU A 2 -5.81 -4.79 -7.12
C GLU A 2 -6.63 -3.49 -6.96
N HIS A 3 -6.02 -2.45 -6.39
CA HIS A 3 -6.71 -1.20 -6.05
C HIS A 3 -7.88 -1.37 -5.07
N ALA A 4 -7.91 -2.46 -4.29
CA ALA A 4 -8.95 -2.77 -3.32
C ALA A 4 -8.51 -2.45 -1.88
N CYS A 5 -9.43 -1.82 -1.15
CA CYS A 5 -9.34 -1.53 0.27
C CYS A 5 -9.18 -2.82 1.08
N GLN A 6 -8.12 -2.90 1.88
CA GLN A 6 -7.81 -4.06 2.70
C GLN A 6 -8.81 -4.33 3.83
N TYR A 7 -9.74 -3.40 4.09
CA TYR A 7 -10.77 -3.56 5.11
C TYR A 7 -12.12 -4.03 4.53
N CYS A 8 -12.59 -3.40 3.44
CA CYS A 8 -13.93 -3.67 2.90
C CYS A 8 -13.92 -4.36 1.52
N GLY A 9 -12.80 -4.38 0.81
CA GLY A 9 -12.67 -4.97 -0.53
C GLY A 9 -13.17 -4.10 -1.69
N PHE A 10 -13.77 -2.92 -1.43
CA PHE A 10 -14.10 -1.93 -2.47
C PHE A 10 -12.87 -1.13 -2.91
N GLY A 11 -13.02 -0.16 -3.83
CA GLY A 11 -11.91 0.69 -4.27
C GLY A 11 -11.17 1.38 -3.12
N ALA A 12 -9.85 1.38 -3.17
CA ALA A 12 -8.98 2.15 -2.28
C ALA A 12 -8.67 3.51 -2.90
N GLU A 13 -8.62 4.55 -2.06
CA GLU A 13 -8.25 5.91 -2.50
C GLU A 13 -7.00 6.44 -1.77
N ASN A 14 -6.52 5.74 -0.74
CA ASN A 14 -5.36 6.16 0.04
C ASN A 14 -4.62 4.97 0.66
N LEU A 15 -3.50 5.28 1.28
CA LEU A 15 -2.72 4.36 2.10
C LEU A 15 -3.04 4.61 3.58
N ASP A 16 -3.25 3.55 4.34
CA ASP A 16 -3.43 3.58 5.79
C ASP A 16 -2.30 2.80 6.49
N HIS A 17 -1.93 3.26 7.69
CA HIS A 17 -0.90 2.61 8.50
C HIS A 17 -1.56 1.63 9.49
N VAL A 18 -1.20 0.36 9.42
CA VAL A 18 -1.70 -0.71 10.31
C VAL A 18 -1.46 -0.35 11.78
N MET A 19 -0.23 0.00 12.13
CA MET A 19 0.11 0.75 13.34
C MET A 19 0.05 2.25 13.00
N PRO A 20 -0.82 3.05 13.62
CA PRO A 20 -0.91 4.48 13.37
C PRO A 20 0.40 5.22 13.65
N ARG A 21 0.67 6.28 12.87
CA ARG A 21 1.87 7.11 13.03
C ARG A 21 1.94 7.78 14.40
N SER A 22 0.80 8.19 14.94
CA SER A 22 0.64 8.74 16.29
C SER A 22 1.14 7.78 17.40
N ARG A 23 1.26 6.49 17.08
CA ARG A 23 1.74 5.43 17.98
C ARG A 23 3.05 4.79 17.51
N GLY A 24 3.82 5.50 16.66
CA GLY A 24 5.14 5.07 16.22
C GLY A 24 5.16 4.12 15.01
N GLY A 25 4.04 3.93 14.32
CA GLY A 25 4.02 3.13 13.10
C GLY A 25 4.89 3.72 11.98
N THR A 26 5.70 2.86 11.36
CA THR A 26 6.64 3.26 10.28
C THR A 26 5.99 3.19 8.90
N HIS A 27 6.56 3.90 7.93
CA HIS A 27 6.09 3.83 6.55
C HIS A 27 6.83 2.72 5.80
N THR A 28 6.43 1.46 6.05
CA THR A 28 7.04 0.24 5.51
C THR A 28 5.98 -0.65 4.86
N TRP A 29 6.40 -1.57 3.98
CA TRP A 29 5.49 -2.49 3.29
C TRP A 29 4.68 -3.34 4.27
N GLU A 30 5.25 -3.66 5.42
CA GLU A 30 4.66 -4.46 6.48
C GLU A 30 3.68 -3.66 7.34
N ASN A 31 3.64 -2.34 7.21
CA ASN A 31 2.79 -1.47 8.02
C ASN A 31 1.83 -0.60 7.21
N VAL A 32 1.87 -0.65 5.88
CA VAL A 32 1.03 0.20 5.03
C VAL A 32 0.14 -0.67 4.14
N VAL A 33 -1.15 -0.31 4.08
CA VAL A 33 -2.17 -1.03 3.31
C VAL A 33 -3.01 -0.06 2.47
N ALA A 34 -3.50 -0.51 1.32
CA ALA A 34 -4.50 0.23 0.56
C ALA A 34 -5.82 0.29 1.34
N ALA A 35 -6.41 1.48 1.46
CA ALA A 35 -7.65 1.72 2.19
C ALA A 35 -8.54 2.72 1.47
N CYS A 36 -9.85 2.58 1.67
CA CYS A 36 -10.79 3.62 1.29
C CYS A 36 -10.92 4.67 2.39
N ARG A 37 -11.28 5.91 2.05
CA ARG A 37 -11.44 7.03 2.99
C ARG A 37 -12.38 6.69 4.15
N ARG A 38 -13.49 6.02 3.88
CA ARG A 38 -14.47 5.62 4.93
C ARG A 38 -13.84 4.65 5.94
N CYS A 39 -13.13 3.64 5.46
CA CYS A 39 -12.48 2.66 6.34
C CYS A 39 -11.29 3.26 7.09
N ASN A 40 -10.46 4.06 6.41
CA ASN A 40 -9.33 4.75 7.03
C ASN A 40 -9.80 5.67 8.17
N LEU A 41 -10.82 6.51 7.92
CA LEU A 41 -11.43 7.35 8.95
C LEU A 41 -12.06 6.54 10.09
N ARG A 42 -12.74 5.42 9.78
CA ARG A 42 -13.32 4.54 10.80
C ARG A 42 -12.23 3.94 11.69
N LYS A 43 -11.09 3.52 11.13
CA LYS A 43 -9.99 2.97 11.93
C LYS A 43 -9.35 4.06 12.81
N GLY A 44 -8.97 5.18 12.21
CA GLY A 44 -8.31 6.30 12.90
C GLY A 44 -7.00 5.88 13.56
N ASP A 45 -6.75 6.37 14.77
CA ASP A 45 -5.55 6.09 15.59
C ASP A 45 -5.57 4.71 16.30
N ARG A 46 -6.41 3.80 15.82
CA ARG A 46 -6.49 2.42 16.31
C ARG A 46 -5.77 1.44 15.38
N THR A 47 -5.36 0.31 15.93
CA THR A 47 -4.97 -0.86 15.12
C THR A 47 -6.20 -1.50 14.47
N PRO A 48 -6.04 -2.31 13.40
CA PRO A 48 -7.11 -3.12 12.84
C PRO A 48 -7.86 -3.96 13.89
N VAL A 49 -7.13 -4.51 14.87
CA VAL A 49 -7.69 -5.32 15.96
C VAL A 49 -8.56 -4.47 16.87
N GLU A 50 -8.06 -3.34 17.35
CA GLU A 50 -8.80 -2.39 18.20
C GLU A 50 -10.03 -1.79 17.51
N ALA A 51 -9.99 -1.65 16.18
CA ALA A 51 -11.11 -1.15 15.38
C ALA A 51 -12.13 -2.25 14.99
N GLY A 52 -11.81 -3.53 15.23
CA GLY A 52 -12.62 -4.66 14.74
C GLY A 52 -12.67 -4.73 13.21
N MET A 53 -11.56 -4.41 12.56
CA MET A 53 -11.43 -4.27 11.11
C MET A 53 -10.31 -5.16 10.59
N PRO A 54 -10.52 -6.50 10.51
CA PRO A 54 -9.47 -7.42 10.07
C PRO A 54 -9.02 -7.08 8.64
N LEU A 55 -7.72 -7.21 8.40
CA LEU A 55 -7.15 -7.05 7.06
C LEU A 55 -7.48 -8.29 6.21
N ARG A 56 -7.74 -8.07 4.92
CA ARG A 56 -7.97 -9.15 3.94
C ARG A 56 -6.70 -9.91 3.58
N SER A 57 -5.54 -9.28 3.73
CA SER A 57 -4.24 -9.90 3.47
C SER A 57 -3.18 -9.35 4.43
N VAL A 58 -2.10 -10.11 4.62
CA VAL A 58 -0.97 -9.68 5.43
C VAL A 58 -0.12 -8.68 4.64
N PRO A 59 0.14 -7.47 5.16
CA PRO A 59 1.01 -6.49 4.52
C PRO A 59 2.44 -7.04 4.47
N GLN A 60 3.02 -7.09 3.27
CA GLN A 60 4.36 -7.62 3.04
C GLN A 60 4.94 -7.02 1.76
N ALA A 61 6.26 -6.89 1.71
CA ALA A 61 6.93 -6.45 0.49
C ALA A 61 6.67 -7.42 -0.69
N PRO A 62 6.59 -6.90 -1.94
CA PRO A 62 6.56 -7.73 -3.13
C PRO A 62 7.77 -8.67 -3.16
N ARG A 63 7.56 -9.94 -3.50
CA ARG A 63 8.67 -10.90 -3.64
C ARG A 63 9.61 -10.43 -4.75
N ARG A 64 10.93 -10.52 -4.51
CA ARG A 64 12.01 -9.92 -5.33
C ARG A 64 11.91 -10.15 -6.85
N HIS A 65 11.26 -11.21 -7.31
CA HIS A 65 11.06 -11.50 -8.74
C HIS A 65 10.06 -10.55 -9.44
N GLY A 66 9.26 -9.76 -8.71
CA GLY A 66 8.36 -8.77 -9.30
C GLY A 66 9.11 -7.65 -10.04
N TRP A 67 10.29 -7.26 -9.57
CA TRP A 67 11.12 -6.25 -10.24
C TRP A 67 11.69 -6.74 -11.58
N VAL A 68 12.01 -8.02 -11.66
CA VAL A 68 12.51 -8.67 -12.89
C VAL A 68 11.41 -8.71 -13.96
N LEU A 69 10.17 -9.03 -13.58
CA LEU A 69 9.02 -9.00 -14.49
C LEU A 69 8.68 -7.59 -15.01
N VAL A 70 8.81 -6.55 -14.18
CA VAL A 70 8.59 -5.15 -14.59
C VAL A 70 9.60 -4.70 -15.64
N ASN A 71 10.86 -5.17 -15.59
CA ASN A 71 11.87 -4.84 -16.61
C ASN A 71 11.77 -5.68 -17.88
N LEU A 72 11.15 -6.85 -17.82
CA LEU A 72 11.07 -7.79 -18.96
C LEU A 72 9.82 -7.60 -19.83
N GLY A 73 8.86 -6.76 -19.46
CA GLY A 73 7.52 -6.78 -20.09
C GLY A 73 6.96 -5.47 -20.64
N ALA A 74 7.37 -4.29 -20.17
CA ALA A 74 6.86 -3.03 -20.72
C ALA A 74 7.88 -1.90 -20.57
N PRO A 75 8.22 -1.17 -21.65
CA PRO A 75 8.96 0.06 -21.50
C PRO A 75 8.15 1.02 -20.59
N PRO A 76 8.82 1.75 -19.68
CA PRO A 76 8.14 2.73 -18.85
C PRO A 76 7.38 3.72 -19.75
N HIS A 77 6.18 4.13 -19.31
CA HIS A 77 5.37 5.06 -20.08
C HIS A 77 6.18 6.33 -20.43
N PRO A 78 6.09 6.89 -21.65
CA PRO A 78 6.99 7.96 -22.11
C PRO A 78 7.06 9.18 -21.19
N SER A 79 5.99 9.47 -20.44
CA SER A 79 5.97 10.56 -19.44
C SER A 79 6.99 10.40 -18.30
N TRP A 80 7.50 9.19 -18.07
CA TRP A 80 8.48 8.90 -17.03
C TRP A 80 9.92 9.11 -17.50
N GLN A 81 10.16 9.28 -18.81
CA GLN A 81 11.50 9.46 -19.37
C GLN A 81 12.33 10.57 -18.69
N PRO A 82 11.78 11.76 -18.36
CA PRO A 82 12.56 12.81 -17.71
C PRO A 82 13.09 12.43 -16.32
N TYR A 83 12.46 11.46 -15.65
CA TYR A 83 12.77 11.06 -14.28
C TYR A 83 13.69 9.83 -14.22
N LEU A 84 13.95 9.17 -15.35
CA LEU A 84 14.80 7.97 -15.44
C LEU A 84 16.25 8.30 -15.80
N ALA A 85 16.53 9.51 -16.28
CA ALA A 85 17.82 9.94 -16.82
C ALA A 85 18.95 10.12 -15.77
N GLY A 86 18.77 9.66 -14.54
CA GLY A 86 19.77 9.76 -13.46
C GLY A 86 19.87 8.52 -12.58
N ALA A 87 19.29 7.40 -13.00
CA ALA A 87 19.28 6.15 -12.25
C ALA A 87 20.23 5.12 -12.87
N PHE A 88 21.49 5.49 -13.14
CA PHE A 88 22.59 4.56 -13.44
C PHE A 88 23.91 5.16 -12.93
#